data_AF-A0A6V7XXX0-F1
#
_entry.id   AF-A0A6V7XXX0-F1
#
_cell.length_a   1.000
_cell.length_b   1.000
_cell.length_c   1.000
_cell.angle_alpha   90.00
_cell.angle_beta   90.00
_cell.angle_gamma   90.00
#
_symmetry.space_group_name_H-M   'P 1'
#
loop_
_entity.id
_entity.type
_entity.pdbx_description
1 polymer ?
#
loop_
_entity_poly.entity_id
_entity_poly.type
_entity_poly.pdbx_seq_one_letter_code
_entity_poly.pdbx_strand_id
1 'polypeptide(L)'
;MTLSSTTQNGTSSPDSQEQIKCRIQFVNDIDPFRCSSTNAGLHREPIKPIQCNLQLHRSISEQLPELIKLLRAPHKSGDCCLQVQCSGIKNGDEFASYLDSELTLSEQTEELELLQNEPIHTTLLLRQQPALRVKAIIEKLLYTSGREQRGALFTLKSLFQEDKDLVHAFVQNGGLEALVKLVGNFLK
;
A
#
# COMPACT_ATOMS: atom_id res chain seq x y z
N MET A 1 7.04 -59.40 8.02
CA MET A 1 8.20 -58.57 8.40
C MET A 1 8.89 -58.16 7.11
N THR A 2 8.41 -57.09 6.48
CA THR A 2 8.91 -55.70 6.54
C THR A 2 10.15 -55.45 5.67
N LEU A 3 9.96 -54.45 4.79
CA LEU A 3 10.80 -53.94 3.72
C LEU A 3 12.11 -53.29 4.24
N SER A 4 13.12 -53.22 3.38
CA SER A 4 14.22 -52.24 3.54
C SER A 4 14.70 -51.77 2.16
N SER A 5 14.06 -50.73 1.66
CA SER A 5 14.57 -49.82 0.65
C SER A 5 15.10 -48.58 1.36
N THR A 6 16.41 -48.33 1.28
CA THR A 6 17.02 -47.08 1.76
C THR A 6 17.85 -46.49 0.63
N THR A 7 17.26 -45.60 -0.16
CA THR A 7 18.00 -44.65 -0.99
C THR A 7 17.96 -43.31 -0.26
N GLN A 8 19.14 -42.83 0.12
CA GLN A 8 19.33 -41.64 0.95
C GLN A 8 19.04 -40.35 0.19
N ASN A 9 18.18 -39.55 0.83
CA ASN A 9 18.06 -38.09 0.88
C ASN A 9 18.74 -37.25 -0.20
N GLY A 10 17.88 -36.54 -0.94
CA GLY A 10 18.23 -35.33 -1.65
C GLY A 10 18.70 -34.23 -0.70
N THR A 11 19.73 -33.52 -1.16
CA THR A 11 20.34 -32.36 -0.52
C THR A 11 19.36 -31.19 -0.56
N SER A 12 18.74 -30.84 0.58
CA SER A 12 18.00 -29.59 0.72
C SER A 12 18.99 -28.45 0.99
N SER A 13 19.12 -27.53 0.03
CA SER A 13 19.91 -26.30 0.16
C SER A 13 19.34 -25.39 1.28
N PRO A 14 20.19 -24.71 2.07
CA PRO A 14 19.78 -23.87 3.20
C PRO A 14 19.07 -22.55 2.80
N ASP A 15 19.09 -22.16 1.52
CA ASP A 15 18.56 -20.88 1.00
C ASP A 15 17.02 -20.73 1.00
N SER A 16 16.29 -21.67 1.60
CA SER A 16 14.82 -21.68 1.50
C SER A 16 14.10 -20.77 2.52
N GLN A 17 14.83 -20.14 3.45
CA GLN A 17 14.24 -19.35 4.56
C GLN A 17 14.48 -17.83 4.48
N GLU A 18 15.13 -17.30 3.44
CA GLU A 18 15.43 -15.85 3.37
C GLU A 18 14.38 -15.01 2.62
N GLN A 19 13.39 -15.66 2.02
CA GLN A 19 12.36 -15.00 1.23
C GLN A 19 10.97 -15.58 1.48
N ILE A 20 9.95 -14.74 1.36
CA ILE A 20 8.55 -15.13 1.46
C ILE A 20 7.84 -14.93 0.12
N LYS A 21 7.01 -15.89 -0.25
CA LYS A 21 6.16 -15.78 -1.44
C LYS A 21 4.89 -15.01 -1.09
N CYS A 22 4.65 -13.93 -1.81
CA CYS A 22 3.53 -13.03 -1.58
C CYS A 22 2.71 -12.80 -2.85
N ARG A 23 1.50 -12.29 -2.66
CA ARG A 23 0.63 -11.76 -3.71
C ARG A 23 0.81 -10.25 -3.76
N ILE A 24 0.98 -9.68 -4.95
CA ILE A 24 1.16 -8.23 -5.09
C ILE A 24 0.28 -7.64 -6.19
N GLN A 25 -0.24 -6.45 -5.92
CA GLN A 25 -0.92 -5.55 -6.87
C GLN A 25 -0.43 -4.12 -6.62
N PHE A 26 -0.78 -3.18 -7.50
CA PHE A 26 -0.65 -1.75 -7.23
C PHE A 26 -1.98 -1.03 -7.39
N VAL A 27 -2.05 0.18 -6.84
CA VAL A 27 -3.11 1.16 -7.11
C VAL A 27 -2.48 2.41 -7.67
N ASN A 28 -3.00 2.90 -8.79
CA ASN A 28 -2.54 4.17 -9.37
C ASN A 28 -3.18 5.36 -8.64
N ASP A 29 -2.61 5.71 -7.50
CA ASP A 29 -3.03 6.79 -6.63
C ASP A 29 -2.04 7.98 -6.62
N ILE A 30 -1.23 8.10 -7.68
CA ILE A 30 -0.36 9.27 -7.91
C ILE A 30 -1.19 10.56 -7.94
N ASP A 31 -2.37 10.52 -8.56
CA ASP A 31 -3.42 11.54 -8.40
C ASP A 31 -4.55 10.98 -7.53
N PRO A 32 -4.67 11.42 -6.26
CA PRO A 32 -5.65 10.88 -5.33
C PRO A 32 -7.10 11.14 -5.78
N PHE A 33 -7.36 12.21 -6.55
CA PHE A 33 -8.72 12.54 -7.00
C PHE A 33 -9.16 11.73 -8.23
N ARG A 34 -8.23 11.16 -8.99
CA ARG A 34 -8.57 10.23 -10.08
C ARG A 34 -9.08 8.90 -9.54
N CYS A 35 -8.48 8.43 -8.45
CA CYS A 35 -8.80 7.15 -7.81
C CYS A 35 -10.24 7.10 -7.26
N SER A 36 -10.77 8.23 -6.76
CA SER A 36 -12.09 8.32 -6.13
C SER A 36 -13.20 8.85 -7.08
N SER A 37 -12.88 9.10 -8.35
CA SER A 37 -13.81 9.69 -9.34
C SER A 37 -14.85 8.69 -9.89
N THR A 38 -14.61 7.40 -9.73
CA THR A 38 -15.54 6.34 -10.09
C THR A 38 -16.18 5.78 -8.82
N ASN A 39 -17.51 5.56 -8.82
CA ASN A 39 -18.19 4.82 -7.75
C ASN A 39 -17.72 3.35 -7.62
N ALA A 40 -16.77 2.93 -8.46
CA ALA A 40 -15.98 1.73 -8.29
C ALA A 40 -14.73 2.13 -7.50
N GLY A 41 -14.57 1.62 -6.28
CA GLY A 41 -13.45 1.95 -5.39
C GLY A 41 -12.07 1.67 -5.98
N LEU A 42 -11.02 1.78 -5.15
CA LEU A 42 -9.61 1.65 -5.54
C LEU A 42 -9.37 0.56 -6.61
N HIS A 43 -9.10 0.98 -7.84
CA HIS A 43 -8.82 0.07 -8.94
C HIS A 43 -7.43 -0.56 -8.74
N ARG A 44 -7.42 -1.86 -8.41
CA ARG A 44 -6.19 -2.63 -8.20
C ARG A 44 -5.73 -3.27 -9.50
N GLU A 45 -4.46 -3.11 -9.82
CA GLU A 45 -3.86 -3.60 -11.06
C GLU A 45 -2.64 -4.49 -10.78
N PRO A 46 -2.48 -5.59 -11.54
CA PRO A 46 -3.47 -6.21 -12.43
C PRO A 46 -4.63 -6.84 -11.65
N ILE A 47 -5.78 -7.09 -12.30
CA ILE A 47 -7.01 -7.66 -11.66
C ILE A 47 -6.72 -8.92 -10.84
N LYS A 48 -5.81 -9.78 -11.34
CA LYS A 48 -5.34 -10.96 -10.61
C LYS A 48 -3.97 -10.65 -9.98
N PRO A 49 -3.81 -10.72 -8.65
CA PRO A 49 -2.53 -10.49 -8.00
C PRO A 49 -1.40 -11.35 -8.59
N ILE A 50 -0.23 -10.74 -8.77
CA ILE A 50 0.97 -11.42 -9.25
C ILE A 50 1.66 -12.08 -8.05
N GLN A 51 2.31 -13.23 -8.26
CA GLN A 51 3.19 -13.84 -7.26
C GLN A 51 4.56 -13.17 -7.28
N CYS A 52 5.05 -12.72 -6.15
CA CYS A 52 6.41 -12.20 -5.99
C CYS A 52 7.11 -12.86 -4.79
N ASN A 53 8.43 -12.76 -4.73
CA ASN A 53 9.19 -13.14 -3.55
C ASN A 53 9.75 -11.87 -2.92
N LEU A 54 9.50 -11.67 -1.63
CA LEU A 54 10.08 -10.58 -0.85
C LEU A 54 11.19 -11.14 0.03
N GLN A 55 12.35 -10.48 0.03
CA GLN A 55 13.49 -10.83 0.88
C GLN A 55 13.22 -10.36 2.31
N LEU A 56 13.44 -11.23 3.29
CA LEU A 56 13.12 -10.96 4.69
C LEU A 56 14.09 -9.98 5.35
N HIS A 57 15.37 -10.01 4.94
CA HIS A 57 16.47 -9.28 5.57
C HIS A 57 17.00 -8.10 4.74
N ARG A 58 16.24 -7.70 3.72
CA ARG A 58 16.50 -6.50 2.92
C ARG A 58 15.43 -5.46 3.25
N SER A 59 15.79 -4.18 3.33
CA SER A 59 14.80 -3.15 3.62
C SER A 59 13.71 -3.13 2.54
N ILE A 60 12.53 -2.65 2.90
CA ILE A 60 11.41 -2.59 1.95
C ILE A 60 11.73 -1.61 0.82
N SER A 61 12.34 -0.46 1.12
CA SER A 61 12.69 0.58 0.14
C SER A 61 13.61 0.07 -0.96
N GLU A 62 14.59 -0.75 -0.61
CA GLU A 62 15.53 -1.34 -1.55
C GLU A 62 14.88 -2.33 -2.53
N GLN A 63 13.76 -2.94 -2.13
CA GLN A 63 13.04 -3.94 -2.92
C GLN A 63 12.01 -3.31 -3.87
N LEU A 64 11.55 -2.08 -3.60
CA LEU A 64 10.54 -1.38 -4.41
C LEU A 64 10.85 -1.28 -5.91
N PRO A 65 12.08 -0.95 -6.37
CA PRO A 65 12.37 -0.84 -7.80
C PRO A 65 12.06 -2.13 -8.59
N GLU A 66 12.34 -3.29 -7.99
CA GLU A 66 12.10 -4.60 -8.60
C GLU A 66 10.59 -4.89 -8.68
N LEU A 67 9.84 -4.56 -7.62
CA LEU A 67 8.39 -4.73 -7.56
C LEU A 67 7.66 -3.81 -8.56
N ILE A 68 8.09 -2.56 -8.69
CA ILE A 68 7.56 -1.62 -9.69
C ILE A 68 7.75 -2.17 -11.09
N LYS A 69 8.95 -2.67 -11.40
CA LYS A 69 9.26 -3.25 -12.70
C LYS A 69 8.42 -4.50 -12.98
N LEU A 70 8.22 -5.35 -11.97
CA LEU A 70 7.37 -6.55 -12.07
C LEU A 70 5.92 -6.18 -12.40
N LEU A 71 5.36 -5.21 -11.69
CA LEU A 71 3.98 -4.76 -11.87
C LEU A 71 3.77 -3.87 -13.09
N ARG A 72 4.86 -3.33 -13.67
CA ARG A 72 4.83 -2.20 -14.62
C ARG A 72 4.05 -1.00 -14.04
N ALA A 73 4.21 -0.78 -12.75
CA ALA A 73 3.53 0.29 -12.04
C ALA A 73 4.07 1.67 -12.47
N PRO A 74 3.24 2.73 -12.49
CA PRO A 74 3.66 4.07 -12.92
C PRO A 74 4.44 4.84 -11.83
N HIS A 75 4.57 4.28 -10.62
CA HIS A 75 5.20 4.93 -9.48
C HIS A 75 6.72 5.07 -9.62
N LYS A 76 7.28 6.07 -8.95
CA LYS A 76 8.73 6.21 -8.75
C LYS A 76 9.13 5.48 -7.48
N SER A 77 10.30 4.85 -7.47
CA SER A 77 10.77 4.04 -6.33
C SER A 77 10.88 4.81 -5.01
N GLY A 78 11.27 6.08 -5.05
CA GLY A 78 11.37 6.92 -3.84
C GLY A 78 10.02 7.47 -3.35
N ASP A 79 8.96 7.31 -4.13
CA ASP A 79 7.65 7.92 -3.88
C ASP A 79 6.58 6.89 -3.49
N CYS A 80 6.89 5.60 -3.59
CA CYS A 80 5.97 4.52 -3.28
C CYS A 80 6.27 3.84 -1.94
N CYS A 81 5.29 3.09 -1.46
CA CYS A 81 5.35 2.25 -0.27
C CYS A 81 4.55 0.97 -0.50
N LEU A 82 4.62 0.04 0.46
CA LEU A 82 3.82 -1.18 0.47
C LEU A 82 2.80 -1.12 1.62
N GLN A 83 1.58 -1.56 1.33
CA GLN A 83 0.55 -1.80 2.33
C GLN A 83 0.22 -3.30 2.35
N VAL A 84 0.22 -3.93 3.51
CA VAL A 84 -0.26 -5.29 3.71
C VAL A 84 -1.75 -5.24 3.93
N GLN A 85 -2.52 -5.89 3.05
CA GLN A 85 -3.97 -5.99 3.18
C GLN A 85 -4.40 -7.44 3.32
N CYS A 86 -5.17 -7.76 4.36
CA CYS A 86 -5.74 -9.09 4.57
C CYS A 86 -7.26 -9.03 4.55
N SER A 87 -7.86 -9.63 3.52
CA SER A 87 -9.31 -9.76 3.38
C SER A 87 -9.75 -11.13 3.89
N GLY A 88 -10.20 -11.23 5.14
CA GLY A 88 -10.63 -12.52 5.68
C GLY A 88 -10.69 -12.66 7.20
N ILE A 89 -10.42 -11.61 7.98
CA ILE A 89 -10.54 -11.72 9.43
C ILE A 89 -12.01 -11.99 9.76
N LYS A 90 -12.26 -13.08 10.49
CA LYS A 90 -13.56 -13.71 10.77
C LYS A 90 -14.62 -12.80 11.42
N ASN A 91 -14.27 -11.54 11.71
CA ASN A 91 -15.13 -10.52 12.32
C ASN A 91 -15.51 -9.37 11.37
N GLY A 92 -15.13 -9.43 10.09
CA GLY A 92 -15.50 -8.42 9.09
C GLY A 92 -14.58 -7.21 9.02
N ASP A 93 -13.52 -7.14 9.82
CA ASP A 93 -12.50 -6.11 9.71
C ASP A 93 -11.45 -6.48 8.65
N GLU A 94 -11.22 -5.56 7.72
CA GLU A 94 -10.09 -5.62 6.77
C GLU A 94 -8.84 -5.12 7.51
N PHE A 95 -7.81 -5.96 7.62
CA PHE A 95 -6.51 -5.49 8.10
C PHE A 95 -5.81 -4.76 6.98
N ALA A 96 -5.32 -3.56 7.26
CA ALA A 96 -4.52 -2.76 6.36
C ALA A 96 -3.43 -2.04 7.16
N SER A 97 -2.17 -2.38 6.94
CA SER A 97 -1.01 -1.75 7.59
C SER A 97 0.04 -1.37 6.55
N TYR A 98 0.65 -0.19 6.69
CA TYR A 98 1.76 0.22 5.84
C TYR A 98 3.08 -0.32 6.39
N LEU A 99 3.87 -0.94 5.53
CA LEU A 99 5.23 -1.32 5.88
C LEU A 99 6.11 -0.07 5.97
N ASP A 100 6.93 -0.01 7.01
CA ASP A 100 8.05 0.92 7.11
C ASP A 100 9.06 0.61 6.01
N SER A 101 9.40 1.62 5.22
CA SER A 101 10.28 1.50 4.07
C SER A 101 11.74 1.26 4.49
N GLU A 102 12.13 1.73 5.67
CA GLU A 102 13.51 1.68 6.14
C GLU A 102 13.84 0.37 6.88
N LEU A 103 12.81 -0.34 7.34
CA LEU A 103 12.96 -1.62 8.02
C LEU A 103 12.93 -2.78 7.04
N THR A 104 13.46 -3.92 7.47
CA THR A 104 13.31 -5.21 6.79
C THR A 104 11.95 -5.83 7.11
N LEU A 105 11.50 -6.83 6.32
CA LEU A 105 10.25 -7.53 6.65
C LEU A 105 10.38 -8.35 7.95
N SER A 106 11.57 -8.88 8.25
CA SER A 106 11.81 -9.62 9.50
C SER A 106 11.68 -8.78 10.78
N GLU A 107 11.82 -7.46 10.66
CA GLU A 107 11.64 -6.52 11.77
C GLU A 107 10.17 -6.10 11.97
N GLN A 108 9.30 -6.45 11.03
CA GLN A 108 7.87 -6.11 11.00
C GLN A 108 7.04 -7.38 11.23
N THR A 109 7.10 -7.88 12.47
CA THR A 109 6.66 -9.25 12.82
C THR A 109 5.18 -9.49 12.60
N GLU A 110 4.31 -8.50 12.87
CA GLU A 110 2.86 -8.65 12.71
C GLU A 110 2.48 -8.87 11.23
N GLU A 111 3.04 -8.05 10.34
CA GLU A 111 2.83 -8.16 8.89
C GLU A 111 3.44 -9.44 8.33
N LEU A 112 4.63 -9.83 8.80
CA LEU A 112 5.27 -11.07 8.40
C LEU A 112 4.43 -12.29 8.80
N GLU A 113 3.94 -12.33 10.04
CA GLU A 113 3.07 -13.42 10.52
C GLU A 113 1.79 -13.53 9.68
N LEU A 114 1.18 -12.40 9.29
CA LEU A 114 0.02 -12.39 8.42
C LEU A 114 0.33 -12.95 7.02
N LEU A 115 1.45 -12.55 6.44
CA LEU A 115 1.89 -13.06 5.14
C LEU A 115 2.19 -14.56 5.17
N GLN A 116 2.64 -15.10 6.30
CA GLN A 116 2.94 -16.53 6.49
C GLN A 116 1.69 -17.36 6.77
N ASN A 117 0.80 -16.88 7.64
CA ASN A 117 -0.35 -17.64 8.13
C ASN A 117 -1.56 -17.55 7.19
N GLU A 118 -1.75 -16.43 6.50
CA GLU A 118 -2.90 -16.18 5.62
C GLU A 118 -2.47 -15.76 4.19
N PRO A 119 -1.59 -16.49 3.50
CA PRO A 119 -0.98 -16.06 2.22
C PRO A 119 -1.96 -15.95 1.05
N ILE A 120 -3.12 -16.62 1.14
CA ILE A 120 -4.17 -16.56 0.10
C ILE A 120 -5.04 -15.31 0.29
N HIS A 121 -5.24 -14.90 1.54
CA HIS A 121 -6.09 -13.77 1.93
C HIS A 121 -5.31 -12.46 2.05
N THR A 122 -3.98 -12.54 2.15
CA THR A 122 -3.08 -11.39 2.27
C THR A 122 -2.49 -11.00 0.92
N THR A 123 -2.57 -9.71 0.59
CA THR A 123 -2.01 -9.11 -0.62
C THR A 123 -1.20 -7.88 -0.25
N LEU A 124 0.01 -7.78 -0.80
CA LEU A 124 0.83 -6.57 -0.80
C LEU A 124 0.28 -5.61 -1.84
N LEU A 125 0.04 -4.38 -1.44
CA LEU A 125 -0.46 -3.32 -2.30
C LEU A 125 0.61 -2.23 -2.43
N LEU A 126 1.19 -2.12 -3.63
CA LEU A 126 2.10 -1.04 -3.97
C LEU A 126 1.30 0.24 -4.23
N ARG A 127 1.64 1.30 -3.51
CA ARG A 127 0.90 2.57 -3.51
C ARG A 127 1.85 3.75 -3.45
N GLN A 128 1.34 4.95 -3.75
CA GLN A 128 2.03 6.19 -3.45
C GLN A 128 2.05 6.43 -1.94
N GLN A 129 3.16 6.95 -1.41
CA GLN A 129 3.31 7.28 0.01
C GLN A 129 2.17 8.20 0.49
N PRO A 130 1.58 7.96 1.68
CA PRO A 130 0.50 8.77 2.23
C PRO A 130 0.82 10.27 2.25
N ALA A 131 2.04 10.65 2.64
CA ALA A 131 2.48 12.04 2.68
C ALA A 131 2.47 12.73 1.31
N LEU A 132 2.87 12.01 0.25
CA LEU A 132 2.87 12.57 -1.12
C LEU A 132 1.44 12.72 -1.66
N ARG A 133 0.56 11.76 -1.37
CA ARG A 133 -0.87 11.88 -1.70
C ARG A 133 -1.52 13.05 -0.99
N VAL A 134 -1.22 13.24 0.31
CA VAL A 134 -1.68 14.39 1.09
C VAL A 134 -1.19 15.71 0.51
N LYS A 135 0.07 15.81 0.10
CA LYS A 135 0.58 17.03 -0.54
C LYS A 135 -0.20 17.36 -1.82
N ALA A 136 -0.46 16.36 -2.67
CA ALA A 136 -1.29 16.54 -3.86
C ALA A 136 -2.74 16.95 -3.51
N ILE A 137 -3.32 16.41 -2.44
CA ILE A 137 -4.63 16.83 -1.91
C ILE A 137 -4.61 18.31 -1.53
N ILE A 138 -3.63 18.73 -0.71
CA ILE A 138 -3.49 20.11 -0.25
C ILE A 138 -3.30 21.08 -1.41
N GLU A 139 -2.43 20.73 -2.37
CA GLU A 139 -2.20 21.53 -3.58
C GLU A 139 -3.49 21.72 -4.37
N LYS A 140 -4.25 20.64 -4.61
CA LYS A 140 -5.53 20.71 -5.30
C LYS A 140 -6.52 21.63 -4.57
N LEU A 141 -6.61 21.52 -3.25
CA LEU A 141 -7.51 22.33 -2.44
C LEU A 141 -7.16 23.83 -2.50
N LEU A 142 -5.87 24.17 -2.43
CA LEU A 142 -5.41 25.55 -2.38
C LEU A 142 -5.32 26.24 -3.75
N TYR A 143 -5.01 25.49 -4.81
CA TYR A 143 -4.69 26.06 -6.13
C TYR A 143 -5.75 25.79 -7.21
N THR A 144 -6.86 25.12 -6.88
CA THR A 144 -8.04 25.07 -7.75
C THR A 144 -9.14 25.99 -7.24
N SER A 145 -10.13 26.32 -8.09
CA SER A 145 -11.23 27.21 -7.71
C SER A 145 -12.55 26.79 -8.35
N GLY A 146 -13.66 27.30 -7.81
CA GLY A 146 -15.00 27.08 -8.39
C GLY A 146 -15.46 25.63 -8.32
N ARG A 147 -15.89 25.06 -9.47
CA ARG A 147 -16.46 23.70 -9.52
C ARG A 147 -15.46 22.62 -9.11
N GLU A 148 -14.22 22.74 -9.54
CA GLU A 148 -13.19 21.73 -9.28
C GLU A 148 -12.81 21.67 -7.81
N GLN A 149 -12.64 22.82 -7.16
CA GLN A 149 -12.34 22.91 -5.72
C GLN A 149 -13.49 22.34 -4.87
N ARG A 150 -14.75 22.65 -5.22
CA ARG A 150 -15.92 22.05 -4.55
C ARG A 150 -15.92 20.53 -4.71
N GLY A 151 -15.63 20.03 -5.92
CA GLY A 151 -15.49 18.60 -6.18
C GLY A 151 -14.42 17.96 -5.30
N ALA A 152 -13.24 18.56 -5.23
CA ALA A 152 -12.14 18.08 -4.38
C ALA A 152 -12.52 18.02 -2.89
N LEU A 153 -13.23 19.03 -2.38
CA LEU A 153 -13.75 19.04 -1.00
C LEU A 153 -14.76 17.92 -0.74
N PHE A 154 -15.65 17.62 -1.70
CA PHE A 154 -16.60 16.52 -1.57
C PHE A 154 -15.90 15.15 -1.56
N THR A 155 -14.91 14.98 -2.44
CA THR A 155 -14.12 13.73 -2.53
C THR A 155 -13.23 13.49 -1.32
N LEU A 156 -12.84 14.54 -0.59
CA LEU A 156 -11.94 14.45 0.56
C LEU A 156 -12.42 13.47 1.63
N LYS A 157 -13.74 13.44 1.88
CA LYS A 157 -14.35 12.49 2.82
C LYS A 157 -14.11 11.04 2.38
N SER A 158 -14.35 10.73 1.11
CA SER A 158 -14.16 9.37 0.56
C SER A 158 -12.69 8.95 0.67
N LEU A 159 -11.75 9.83 0.33
CA LEU A 159 -10.31 9.54 0.44
C LEU A 159 -9.90 9.15 1.86
N PHE A 160 -10.37 9.86 2.87
CA PHE A 160 -10.07 9.55 4.28
C PHE A 160 -10.82 8.33 4.82
N GLN A 161 -11.97 8.00 4.24
CA GLN A 161 -12.70 6.77 4.60
C GLN A 161 -12.06 5.53 3.99
N GLU A 162 -11.55 5.65 2.75
CA GLU A 162 -10.84 4.59 2.03
C GLU A 162 -9.47 4.31 2.65
N ASP A 163 -8.80 5.32 3.21
CA ASP A 163 -7.45 5.20 3.75
C ASP A 163 -7.29 6.08 5.00
N LYS A 164 -7.46 5.46 6.17
CA LYS A 164 -7.45 6.16 7.46
C LYS A 164 -6.10 6.78 7.78
N ASP A 165 -5.00 6.22 7.30
CA ASP A 165 -3.65 6.75 7.51
C ASP A 165 -3.44 8.11 6.81
N LEU A 166 -4.24 8.40 5.76
CA LEU A 166 -4.23 9.73 5.17
C LEU A 166 -4.67 10.81 6.16
N VAL A 167 -5.51 10.52 7.15
CA VAL A 167 -5.93 11.51 8.16
C VAL A 167 -4.72 11.95 8.99
N HIS A 168 -3.92 10.99 9.45
CA HIS A 168 -2.71 11.28 10.21
C HIS A 168 -1.69 12.04 9.36
N ALA A 169 -1.43 11.57 8.14
CA ALA A 169 -0.53 12.24 7.22
C ALA A 169 -1.02 13.65 6.86
N PHE A 170 -2.34 13.86 6.74
CA PHE A 170 -2.95 15.15 6.44
C PHE A 170 -2.67 16.19 7.51
N VAL A 171 -2.84 15.82 8.78
CA VAL A 171 -2.51 16.70 9.90
C VAL A 171 -1.01 17.02 9.93
N GLN A 172 -0.14 16.02 9.78
CA GLN A 172 1.32 16.20 9.84
C GLN A 172 1.88 17.08 8.71
N ASN A 173 1.24 17.10 7.54
CA ASN A 173 1.70 17.86 6.38
C ASN A 173 0.96 19.21 6.21
N GLY A 174 0.35 19.75 7.27
CA GLY A 174 -0.22 21.09 7.26
C GLY A 174 -1.61 21.19 6.61
N GLY A 175 -2.34 20.07 6.56
CA GLY A 175 -3.65 20.00 5.91
C GLY A 175 -4.73 20.81 6.64
N LEU A 176 -4.67 20.92 7.97
CA LEU A 176 -5.62 21.74 8.73
C LEU A 176 -5.45 23.23 8.42
N GLU A 177 -4.21 23.70 8.32
CA GLU A 177 -3.85 25.06 7.93
C GLU A 177 -4.31 25.36 6.50
N ALA A 178 -4.18 24.38 5.60
CA ALA A 178 -4.71 24.50 4.24
C ALA A 178 -6.24 24.69 4.24
N LEU A 179 -6.97 23.92 5.05
CA LEU A 179 -8.43 24.08 5.18
C LEU A 179 -8.82 25.44 5.77
N VAL A 180 -8.11 25.92 6.80
CA VAL A 180 -8.36 27.25 7.39
C VAL A 180 -8.14 28.35 6.37
N LYS A 181 -7.05 28.31 5.60
CA LYS A 181 -6.77 29.27 4.52
C LYS A 181 -7.87 29.25 3.46
N LEU A 182 -8.36 28.07 3.11
CA LEU A 182 -9.40 27.86 2.12
C LEU A 182 -10.73 28.51 2.56
N VAL A 183 -11.12 28.35 3.83
CA VAL A 183 -12.29 29.05 4.40
C VAL A 183 -12.08 30.55 4.45
N GLY A 184 -10.88 31.01 4.85
CA GLY A 184 -10.54 32.44 4.84
C GLY A 184 -10.64 33.10 3.46
N ASN A 185 -10.39 32.34 2.39
CA ASN A 185 -10.57 32.80 1.01
C ASN A 185 -12.04 32.87 0.58
N PHE A 186 -12.95 32.13 1.22
CA PHE A 186 -14.39 32.22 0.96
C PHE A 186 -15.08 33.38 1.68
N LEU A 187 -14.45 33.94 2.71
CA LEU A 187 -14.99 35.03 3.53
C LEU A 187 -14.52 36.42 3.09
N LYS A 188 -13.76 36.51 2.00
CA LYS A 188 -13.35 37.76 1.35
C LYS A 188 -14.13 37.95 0.05
#